data_AF-A0A0H2SCY8-F1
#
_entry.id   AF-A0A0H2SCY8-F1
#
_cell.length_a   1.000
_cell.length_b   1.000
_cell.length_c   1.000
_cell.angle_alpha   90.00
_cell.angle_beta   90.00
_cell.angle_gamma   90.00
#
_symmetry.space_group_name_H-M   'P 1'
#
loop_
_entity.id
_entity.type
_entity.pdbx_description
1 polymer ?
#
loop_
_entity_poly.entity_id
_entity_poly.type
_entity_poly.pdbx_seq_one_letter_code
_entity_poly.pdbx_strand_id
1 'polypeptide(L)'
;MDLTDVCHKDPFRVADMAIEIQVEKMKLAEAASARDSAIQRLSSAYDAIKEKAVTIAHLQSEKADLERRIAESEVWMSRAVEDARAEERRALEVEIGALKELIKRLNDEIRSLKGDEGSGKLESPSETTLVASPSDNHLIANSSRDESVQRDRVRSLTKEFENLSVTSRSQSRNDFNAIDHGSPFSSKSSQHHSPLSNISNCSSDEPVEMDKARFQLLASLPVPSTVPDDVLKPIIIPAPFTIHEFLGNTSGVSRRLSLYGYRVFHDQITRWCPNNEEHGYFLTPLYKCTTNPKVPTAHRWSEVDPKGRMHKPTECFYNKEGKWYYAGQYIAMRLADLNVKEWDALDAETSQMLVKETLAGRKNTAAQNHFEVSQLYACGALKVACIGLQCVGFNTSLYRTIMEQASRCQQNGRWRSGWSDSDPLIGSSDSTTSLSSALFG
;
A
#
# COMPACT_ATOMS: atom_id res chain seq x y z
N MET A 1 -56.09 -79.71 -29.63
CA MET A 1 -55.79 -78.35 -29.14
C MET A 1 -54.28 -78.22 -29.20
N ASP A 2 -53.79 -77.79 -30.37
CA ASP A 2 -52.36 -77.73 -30.68
C ASP A 2 -51.73 -76.46 -30.10
N LEU A 3 -50.80 -76.68 -29.16
CA LEU A 3 -49.97 -75.68 -28.48
C LEU A 3 -48.69 -75.37 -29.29
N THR A 4 -48.80 -75.29 -30.62
CA THR A 4 -47.67 -75.09 -31.54
C THR A 4 -47.76 -73.81 -32.37
N ASP A 5 -48.59 -72.85 -31.96
CA ASP A 5 -48.48 -71.46 -32.45
C ASP A 5 -47.28 -70.76 -31.78
N VAL A 6 -46.10 -71.31 -32.11
CA VAL A 6 -44.79 -70.81 -31.73
C VAL A 6 -44.59 -69.53 -32.52
N CYS A 7 -45.06 -68.44 -31.92
CA CYS A 7 -44.50 -67.10 -31.95
C CYS A 7 -43.32 -66.99 -32.93
N HIS A 8 -43.62 -66.70 -34.21
CA HIS A 8 -42.66 -66.19 -35.18
C HIS A 8 -42.17 -64.84 -34.63
N LYS A 9 -41.22 -64.90 -33.68
CA LYS A 9 -40.49 -63.74 -33.21
C LYS A 9 -39.67 -63.29 -34.38
N ASP A 10 -40.14 -62.22 -35.00
CA ASP A 10 -39.42 -61.46 -36.00
C ASP A 10 -37.94 -61.34 -35.59
N PRO A 11 -36.99 -61.94 -36.35
CA PRO A 11 -35.58 -61.96 -36.00
C PRO A 11 -35.00 -60.55 -35.85
N PHE A 12 -35.60 -59.54 -36.48
CA PHE A 12 -35.19 -58.15 -36.34
C PHE A 12 -35.47 -57.60 -34.93
N ARG A 13 -36.60 -57.97 -34.30
CA ARG A 13 -36.91 -57.54 -32.92
C ARG A 13 -35.97 -58.13 -31.88
N VAL A 14 -35.45 -59.33 -32.14
CA VAL A 14 -34.44 -59.96 -31.27
C VAL A 14 -33.11 -59.22 -31.37
N ALA A 15 -32.72 -58.78 -32.58
CA ALA A 15 -31.52 -57.98 -32.79
C ALA A 15 -31.61 -56.60 -32.12
N ASP A 16 -32.76 -55.90 -32.27
CA ASP A 16 -32.98 -54.60 -31.64
C ASP A 16 -32.89 -54.68 -30.10
N MET A 17 -33.52 -55.71 -29.51
CA MET A 17 -33.46 -55.94 -28.07
C MET A 17 -32.03 -56.24 -27.59
N ALA A 18 -31.23 -56.97 -28.37
CA ALA A 18 -29.83 -57.23 -28.03
C ALA A 18 -28.99 -55.95 -28.05
N ILE A 19 -29.21 -55.05 -29.02
CA ILE A 19 -28.55 -53.75 -29.09
C ILE A 19 -28.94 -52.87 -27.89
N GLU A 20 -30.23 -52.82 -27.55
CA GLU A 20 -30.73 -52.06 -26.40
C GLU A 20 -30.10 -52.54 -25.08
N ILE A 21 -30.05 -53.86 -24.87
CA ILE A 21 -29.39 -54.46 -23.70
C ILE A 21 -27.89 -54.09 -23.67
N GLN A 22 -27.22 -54.07 -24.82
CA GLN A 22 -25.80 -53.72 -24.89
C GLN A 22 -25.55 -52.23 -24.59
N VAL A 23 -26.41 -51.34 -25.09
CA VAL A 23 -26.37 -49.91 -24.77
C VAL A 23 -26.59 -49.67 -23.28
N GLU A 24 -27.57 -50.32 -22.67
CA GLU A 24 -27.82 -50.20 -21.22
C GLU A 24 -26.65 -50.76 -20.38
N LYS A 25 -26.04 -51.87 -20.80
CA LYS A 25 -24.81 -52.38 -20.15
C LYS A 25 -23.66 -51.36 -20.22
N MET A 26 -23.50 -50.68 -21.35
CA MET A 26 -22.48 -49.65 -21.52
C MET A 26 -22.73 -48.44 -20.61
N LYS A 27 -23.98 -47.97 -20.54
CA LYS A 27 -24.37 -46.88 -19.62
C LYS A 27 -24.14 -47.24 -18.15
N LEU A 28 -24.48 -48.47 -17.75
CA LEU A 28 -24.23 -48.96 -16.39
C LEU A 28 -22.73 -49.01 -16.06
N ALA A 29 -21.89 -49.43 -17.02
CA ALA A 29 -20.44 -49.43 -16.85
C ALA A 29 -19.86 -48.01 -16.71
N GLU A 30 -20.34 -47.07 -17.52
CA GLU A 30 -19.96 -45.65 -17.43
C GLU A 30 -20.39 -45.04 -16.10
N ALA A 31 -21.63 -45.28 -15.66
CA ALA A 31 -22.12 -44.81 -14.37
C ALA A 31 -21.31 -45.37 -13.19
N ALA A 32 -20.95 -46.66 -13.24
CA ALA A 32 -20.08 -47.27 -12.22
C ALA A 32 -18.68 -46.63 -12.21
N SER A 33 -18.07 -46.42 -13.38
CA SER A 33 -16.76 -45.76 -13.50
C SER A 33 -16.78 -44.32 -12.98
N ALA A 34 -17.84 -43.56 -13.28
CA ALA A 34 -18.02 -42.20 -12.80
C ALA A 34 -18.18 -42.16 -11.27
N ARG A 35 -18.93 -43.09 -10.69
CA ARG A 35 -19.09 -43.24 -9.24
C ARG A 35 -17.75 -43.53 -8.57
N ASP A 36 -16.99 -44.50 -9.09
CA ASP A 36 -15.71 -44.89 -8.48
C ASP A 36 -14.69 -43.73 -8.56
N SER A 37 -14.69 -42.97 -9.66
CA SER A 37 -13.90 -41.73 -9.80
C SER A 37 -14.32 -40.63 -8.82
N ALA A 38 -15.61 -40.53 -8.48
CA ALA A 38 -16.09 -39.61 -7.45
C ALA A 38 -15.65 -40.05 -6.05
N ILE A 39 -15.75 -41.35 -5.75
CA ILE A 39 -15.28 -41.93 -4.48
C ILE A 39 -13.78 -41.70 -4.30
N GLN A 40 -12.97 -41.90 -5.34
CA GLN A 40 -11.53 -41.65 -5.29
C GLN A 40 -11.19 -40.18 -5.00
N ARG A 41 -11.91 -39.24 -5.64
CA ARG A 41 -11.75 -37.79 -5.37
C ARG A 41 -12.14 -37.43 -3.94
N LEU A 42 -13.22 -38.01 -3.42
CA LEU A 42 -13.65 -37.80 -2.03
C LEU A 42 -12.62 -38.36 -1.04
N SER A 43 -12.07 -39.54 -1.30
CA SER A 43 -11.01 -40.13 -0.47
C SER A 43 -9.77 -39.24 -0.44
N SER A 44 -9.31 -38.77 -1.60
CA SER A 44 -8.15 -37.87 -1.70
C SER A 44 -8.41 -36.53 -0.99
N ALA A 45 -9.62 -35.98 -1.10
CA ALA A 45 -10.00 -34.76 -0.39
C ALA A 45 -10.01 -34.98 1.13
N TYR A 46 -10.48 -36.14 1.60
CA TYR A 46 -10.48 -36.49 3.02
C TYR A 46 -9.05 -36.59 3.58
N ASP A 47 -8.15 -37.25 2.86
CA ASP A 47 -6.73 -37.35 3.25
C ASP A 47 -6.07 -35.97 3.32
N ALA A 48 -6.35 -35.10 2.34
CA ALA A 48 -5.85 -33.73 2.34
C ALA A 48 -6.41 -32.88 3.51
N ILE A 49 -7.68 -33.06 3.88
CA ILE A 49 -8.27 -32.41 5.06
C ILE A 49 -7.57 -32.87 6.34
N LYS A 50 -7.32 -34.19 6.46
CA LYS A 50 -6.64 -34.76 7.62
C LYS A 50 -5.21 -34.23 7.76
N GLU A 51 -4.47 -34.16 6.66
CA GLU A 51 -3.12 -33.57 6.65
C GLU A 51 -3.14 -32.10 7.10
N LYS A 52 -4.04 -31.30 6.52
CA LYS A 52 -4.19 -29.88 6.91
C LYS A 52 -4.59 -29.70 8.37
N ALA A 53 -5.43 -30.58 8.92
CA ALA A 53 -5.80 -30.55 10.33
C ALA A 53 -4.59 -30.78 11.24
N VAL A 54 -3.68 -31.69 10.88
CA VAL A 54 -2.41 -31.91 11.59
C VAL A 54 -1.51 -30.67 11.50
N THR A 55 -1.38 -30.06 10.32
CA THR A 55 -0.62 -28.81 10.16
C THR A 55 -1.17 -27.67 11.01
N ILE A 56 -2.50 -27.51 11.06
CA ILE A 56 -3.15 -26.48 11.89
C ILE A 56 -2.85 -26.72 13.37
N ALA A 57 -2.97 -27.96 13.85
CA ALA A 57 -2.66 -28.29 15.25
C ALA A 57 -1.19 -27.99 15.59
N HIS A 58 -0.26 -28.30 14.68
CA HIS A 58 1.15 -27.97 14.85
C HIS A 58 1.39 -26.45 14.94
N LEU A 59 0.84 -25.68 14.00
CA LEU A 59 0.96 -24.21 14.00
C LEU A 59 0.31 -23.56 15.23
N GLN A 60 -0.80 -24.11 15.73
CA GLN A 60 -1.41 -23.65 16.98
C GLN A 60 -0.50 -23.88 18.19
N SER A 61 0.20 -25.02 18.23
CA SER A 61 1.20 -25.31 19.26
C SER A 61 2.40 -24.37 19.18
N GLU A 62 2.93 -24.10 17.98
CA GLU A 62 4.04 -23.15 17.79
C GLU A 62 3.64 -21.72 18.17
N LYS A 63 2.42 -21.30 17.80
CA LYS A 63 1.88 -20.00 18.21
C LYS A 63 1.84 -19.87 19.73
N ALA A 64 1.31 -20.87 20.44
CA ALA A 64 1.23 -20.85 21.90
C ALA A 64 2.63 -20.82 22.56
N ASP A 65 3.62 -21.49 21.95
CA ASP A 65 5.00 -21.45 22.43
C ASP A 65 5.65 -20.07 22.22
N LEU A 66 5.46 -19.46 21.06
CA LEU A 66 5.94 -18.11 20.77
C LEU A 66 5.28 -17.06 21.67
N GLU A 67 3.97 -17.15 21.92
CA GLU A 67 3.27 -16.28 22.86
C GLU A 67 3.85 -16.39 24.27
N ARG A 68 4.16 -17.62 24.73
CA ARG A 68 4.85 -17.84 26.01
C ARG A 68 6.23 -17.16 26.05
N ARG A 69 7.03 -17.32 24.99
CA ARG A 69 8.37 -16.72 24.89
C ARG A 69 8.34 -15.19 24.86
N ILE A 70 7.35 -14.60 24.21
CA ILE A 70 7.16 -13.14 24.21
C ILE A 70 6.83 -12.66 25.62
N ALA A 71 5.88 -13.30 26.30
CA ALA A 71 5.53 -12.95 27.68
C ALA A 71 6.73 -13.07 28.64
N GLU A 72 7.54 -14.12 28.51
CA GLU A 72 8.79 -14.28 29.28
C GLU A 72 9.80 -13.16 28.99
N SER A 73 9.97 -12.77 27.71
CA SER A 73 10.85 -11.69 27.31
C SER A 73 10.39 -10.33 27.84
N GLU A 74 9.08 -10.06 27.85
CA GLU A 74 8.51 -8.82 28.41
C GLU A 74 8.80 -8.68 29.91
N VAL A 75 8.70 -9.78 30.66
CA VAL A 75 9.07 -9.80 32.09
C VAL A 75 10.57 -9.53 32.27
N TRP A 76 11.42 -10.13 31.44
CA TRP A 76 12.87 -9.93 31.52
C TRP A 76 13.26 -8.48 31.17
N MET A 77 12.69 -7.92 30.11
CA MET A 77 12.89 -6.51 29.75
C MET A 77 12.40 -5.57 30.84
N SER A 78 11.23 -5.83 31.43
CA SER A 78 10.68 -5.00 32.51
C SER A 78 11.60 -4.99 33.74
N ARG A 79 12.17 -6.15 34.11
CA ARG A 79 13.16 -6.24 35.20
C ARG A 79 14.43 -5.47 34.86
N ALA A 80 14.97 -5.63 33.66
CA ALA A 80 16.17 -4.92 33.24
C ALA A 80 15.98 -3.39 33.26
N VAL A 81 14.80 -2.90 32.86
CA VAL A 81 14.45 -1.47 32.95
C VAL A 81 14.37 -0.99 34.39
N GLU A 82 13.74 -1.75 35.29
CA GLU A 82 13.69 -1.36 36.71
C GLU A 82 15.06 -1.41 37.39
N ASP A 83 15.90 -2.38 37.05
CA ASP A 83 17.28 -2.46 37.54
C ASP A 83 18.11 -1.27 37.04
N ALA A 84 17.99 -0.90 35.77
CA ALA A 84 18.65 0.28 35.21
C ALA A 84 18.18 1.58 35.88
N ARG A 85 16.87 1.73 36.12
CA ARG A 85 16.31 2.87 36.87
C ARG A 85 16.79 2.90 38.32
N ALA A 86 16.90 1.74 38.97
CA ALA A 86 17.41 1.65 40.33
C ALA A 86 18.89 2.07 40.41
N GLU A 87 19.71 1.67 39.42
CA GLU A 87 21.10 2.09 39.34
C GLU A 87 21.24 3.58 39.07
N GLU A 88 20.44 4.14 38.15
CA GLU A 88 20.41 5.59 37.90
C GLU A 88 20.03 6.38 39.17
N ARG A 89 19.03 5.91 39.94
CA ARG A 89 18.67 6.52 41.23
C ARG A 89 19.82 6.50 42.23
N ARG A 90 20.54 5.38 42.35
CA ARG A 90 21.72 5.28 43.23
C ARG A 90 22.83 6.25 42.79
N ALA A 91 23.07 6.36 41.49
CA ALA A 91 24.07 7.28 40.95
C ALA A 91 23.74 8.74 41.28
N LEU A 92 22.47 9.14 41.12
CA LEU A 92 22.00 10.48 41.47
C LEU A 92 22.10 10.76 42.98
N GLU A 93 21.79 9.78 43.84
CA GLU A 93 21.93 9.93 45.29
C GLU A 93 23.40 10.18 45.71
N VAL A 94 24.35 9.48 45.08
CA VAL A 94 25.79 9.70 45.31
C VAL A 94 26.20 11.11 44.87
N GLU A 95 25.76 11.57 43.71
CA GLU A 95 26.07 12.91 43.19
C GLU A 95 25.47 14.02 44.09
N ILE A 96 24.22 13.86 44.51
CA ILE A 96 23.57 14.76 45.47
C ILE A 96 24.37 14.82 46.78
N GLY A 97 24.87 13.69 47.27
CA GLY A 97 25.74 13.64 48.45
C GLY A 97 27.03 14.44 48.26
N ALA A 98 27.71 14.26 47.12
CA ALA A 98 28.93 14.99 46.79
C ALA A 98 28.70 16.51 46.68
N LEU A 99 27.61 16.93 46.04
CA LEU A 99 27.23 18.34 45.92
C LEU A 99 26.92 18.98 47.27
N LYS A 100 26.22 18.26 48.17
CA LYS A 100 25.98 18.74 49.54
C LYS A 100 27.27 18.98 50.30
N GLU A 101 28.24 18.09 50.19
CA GLU A 101 29.54 18.25 50.85
C GLU A 101 30.37 19.39 50.25
N LEU A 102 30.26 19.63 48.94
CA LEU A 102 30.88 20.79 48.29
C LEU A 102 30.27 22.12 48.78
N ILE A 103 28.94 22.20 48.85
CA ILE A 103 28.23 23.38 49.37
C ILE A 103 28.63 23.65 50.82
N LYS A 104 28.74 22.60 51.64
CA LYS A 104 29.19 22.73 53.03
C LYS A 104 30.60 23.32 53.12
N ARG A 105 31.56 22.79 52.35
CA ARG A 105 32.93 23.32 52.28
C ARG A 105 32.99 24.79 51.86
N LEU A 106 32.26 25.16 50.81
CA LEU A 106 32.19 26.55 50.35
C LEU A 106 31.61 27.49 51.42
N ASN A 107 30.59 27.05 52.15
CA ASN A 107 30.02 27.84 53.25
C ASN A 107 31.00 28.01 54.42
N ASP A 108 31.76 26.97 54.75
CA ASP A 108 32.80 27.03 55.78
C ASP A 108 33.93 28.00 55.37
N GLU A 109 34.32 28.01 54.10
CA GLU A 109 35.30 28.94 53.53
C GLU A 109 34.82 30.40 53.57
N ILE A 110 33.57 30.67 53.14
CA ILE A 110 32.96 32.01 53.23
C ILE A 110 32.93 32.49 54.69
N ARG A 111 32.61 31.60 55.63
CA ARG A 111 32.59 31.93 57.06
C ARG A 111 33.99 32.27 57.58
N SER A 112 35.00 31.54 57.15
CA SER A 112 36.40 31.83 57.48
C SER A 112 36.83 33.19 56.95
N LEU A 113 36.50 33.51 55.69
CA LEU A 113 36.85 34.80 55.06
C LEU A 113 36.17 35.98 55.75
N LYS A 114 34.88 35.84 56.13
CA LYS A 114 34.14 36.90 56.85
C LYS A 114 34.65 37.15 58.27
N GLY A 115 35.33 36.19 58.90
CA GLY A 115 35.90 36.34 60.23
C GLY A 115 37.09 37.31 60.29
N ASP A 116 37.76 37.56 59.16
CA ASP A 116 39.01 38.34 59.09
C ASP A 116 38.78 39.83 58.74
N GLU A 117 37.58 40.24 58.33
CA GLU A 117 37.25 41.65 57.96
C GLU A 117 36.89 42.56 59.17
N GLY A 118 37.14 42.10 60.40
CA GLY A 118 36.91 42.87 61.62
C GLY A 118 38.00 43.91 61.93
N SER A 119 38.22 44.93 61.09
CA SER A 119 38.87 46.20 61.54
C SER A 119 38.58 47.47 60.71
N GLY A 120 37.57 47.47 59.84
CA GLY A 120 37.22 48.66 59.03
C GLY A 120 35.94 49.36 59.49
N LYS A 121 36.04 50.23 60.50
CA LYS A 121 34.95 51.13 60.94
C LYS A 121 34.72 52.21 59.88
N LEU A 122 33.59 52.21 59.18
CA LEU A 122 33.13 53.36 58.39
C LEU A 122 31.62 53.57 58.52
N GLU A 123 31.29 54.82 58.78
CA GLU A 123 30.01 55.35 59.25
C GLU A 123 28.91 55.34 58.20
N SER A 124 27.69 55.27 58.74
CA SER A 124 26.38 55.44 58.11
C SER A 124 26.21 56.82 57.43
N PRO A 125 25.24 56.97 56.51
CA PRO A 125 24.08 57.79 56.90
C PRO A 125 22.70 57.30 56.40
N SER A 126 21.79 57.31 57.37
CA SER A 126 20.38 57.75 57.43
C SER A 126 19.42 57.67 56.22
N GLU A 127 18.34 56.92 56.48
CA GLU A 127 16.90 57.25 56.30
C GLU A 127 16.42 58.06 55.10
N THR A 128 15.47 57.50 54.34
CA THR A 128 14.17 58.16 54.09
C THR A 128 13.07 57.13 53.85
N THR A 129 12.02 57.24 54.67
CA THR A 129 10.71 56.58 54.65
C THR A 129 9.91 56.92 53.39
N LEU A 130 9.05 56.02 52.88
CA LEU A 130 7.59 56.23 52.71
C LEU A 130 6.89 55.12 51.90
N VAL A 131 5.81 54.63 52.52
CA VAL A 131 4.47 54.30 51.96
C VAL A 131 4.25 52.99 51.20
N ALA A 132 3.28 52.26 51.76
CA ALA A 132 2.67 51.02 51.30
C ALA A 132 1.73 51.20 50.10
N SER A 133 1.64 50.16 49.26
CA SER A 133 0.37 49.53 48.85
C SER A 133 0.58 48.26 48.03
N PRO A 134 -0.42 47.35 47.97
CA PRO A 134 -0.27 45.95 47.57
C PRO A 134 -0.67 45.73 46.10
N SER A 135 0.10 44.95 45.35
CA SER A 135 -0.33 44.47 44.02
C SER A 135 0.29 43.12 43.69
N ASP A 136 -0.62 42.16 43.52
CA ASP A 136 -0.63 41.07 42.56
C ASP A 136 0.55 40.09 42.48
N ASN A 137 0.25 38.89 43.01
CA ASN A 137 0.80 37.61 42.60
C ASN A 137 0.76 37.45 41.07
N HIS A 138 1.86 37.74 40.38
CA HIS A 138 2.14 37.14 39.08
C HIS A 138 3.22 36.07 39.24
N LEU A 139 2.79 34.85 38.94
CA LEU A 139 3.57 33.63 38.81
C LEU A 139 4.85 33.88 37.99
N ILE A 140 6.00 33.70 38.64
CA ILE A 140 7.31 33.67 37.98
C ILE A 140 7.38 32.35 37.20
N ALA A 141 7.32 32.47 35.88
CA ALA A 141 7.68 31.44 34.93
C ALA A 141 9.17 31.12 35.08
N ASN A 142 9.48 30.00 35.73
CA ASN A 142 10.82 29.46 35.78
C ASN A 142 11.21 28.85 34.43
N SER A 143 12.09 29.57 33.72
CA SER A 143 13.29 29.05 33.05
C SER A 143 13.23 27.60 32.54
N SER A 144 12.62 27.41 31.36
CA SER A 144 12.65 26.15 30.57
C SER A 144 13.68 26.22 29.44
N ARG A 145 14.93 26.63 29.71
CA ARG A 145 15.93 26.88 28.65
C ARG A 145 17.07 25.87 28.53
N ASP A 146 17.01 24.75 29.25
CA ASP A 146 18.09 23.74 29.20
C ASP A 146 17.66 22.32 28.79
N GLU A 147 16.37 22.09 28.47
CA GLU A 147 15.91 20.77 27.98
C GLU A 147 16.24 20.49 26.50
N SER A 148 16.63 21.50 25.70
CA SER A 148 16.87 21.28 24.27
C SER A 148 18.20 20.55 23.99
N VAL A 149 19.20 20.72 24.86
CA VAL A 149 20.53 20.09 24.67
C VAL A 149 20.50 18.60 25.07
N GLN A 150 19.63 18.22 26.01
CA GLN A 150 19.47 16.83 26.43
C GLN A 150 18.64 16.00 25.44
N ARG A 151 17.62 16.58 24.79
CA ARG A 151 16.85 15.89 23.74
C ARG A 151 17.67 15.59 22.48
N ASP A 152 18.63 16.43 22.13
CA ASP A 152 19.49 16.19 20.97
C ASP A 152 20.51 15.06 21.19
N ARG A 153 20.94 14.82 22.44
CA ARG A 153 21.79 13.66 22.77
C ARG A 153 21.04 12.33 22.70
N VAL A 154 19.79 12.28 23.14
CA VAL A 154 18.95 11.06 23.06
C VAL A 154 18.58 10.74 21.60
N ARG A 155 18.35 11.76 20.75
CA ARG A 155 18.13 11.58 19.30
C ARG A 155 19.37 11.13 18.53
N SER A 156 20.57 11.46 19.01
CA SER A 156 21.82 11.03 18.36
C SER A 156 22.10 9.54 18.60
N LEU A 157 21.75 9.01 19.78
CA LEU A 157 21.93 7.58 20.10
C LEU A 157 20.93 6.66 19.37
N THR A 158 19.71 7.15 19.08
CA THR A 158 18.73 6.36 18.30
C THR A 158 19.11 6.21 16.84
N LYS A 159 19.86 7.18 16.27
CA LYS A 159 20.35 7.12 14.89
C LYS A 159 21.54 6.16 14.69
N GLU A 160 22.29 5.84 15.74
CA GLU A 160 23.38 4.86 15.64
C GLU A 160 22.87 3.41 15.63
N PHE A 161 21.72 3.12 16.24
CA PHE A 161 21.11 1.78 16.23
C PHE A 161 20.50 1.40 14.87
N GLU A 162 20.04 2.37 14.06
CA GLU A 162 19.50 2.09 12.72
C GLU A 162 20.59 1.77 11.68
N ASN A 163 21.86 2.09 11.94
CA ASN A 163 22.98 1.79 11.04
C ASN A 163 23.65 0.44 11.29
N LEU A 164 23.17 -0.35 12.26
CA LEU A 164 23.61 -1.73 12.51
C LEU A 164 22.72 -2.78 11.84
N SER A 165 22.08 -2.45 10.70
CA SER A 165 21.41 -3.46 9.88
C SER A 165 22.45 -4.36 9.20
N VAL A 166 22.71 -5.47 9.87
CA VAL A 166 23.36 -6.70 9.42
C VAL A 166 23.34 -6.87 7.89
N THR A 167 24.48 -6.63 7.25
CA THR A 167 24.77 -7.13 5.90
C THR A 167 25.01 -8.65 5.96
N SER A 168 23.95 -9.44 5.95
CA SER A 168 24.03 -10.87 5.64
C SER A 168 24.16 -11.04 4.12
N ARG A 169 25.40 -10.92 3.64
CA ARG A 169 25.79 -11.20 2.27
C ARG A 169 26.06 -12.71 2.13
N SER A 170 25.04 -13.50 1.85
CA SER A 170 25.21 -14.89 1.41
C SER A 170 25.30 -14.92 -0.12
N GLN A 171 26.53 -14.94 -0.63
CA GLN A 171 26.83 -15.42 -1.96
C GLN A 171 26.63 -16.94 -1.97
N SER A 172 25.58 -17.42 -2.65
CA SER A 172 25.51 -18.80 -3.10
C SER A 172 25.57 -18.82 -4.62
N ARG A 173 26.76 -19.11 -5.13
CA ARG A 173 26.97 -19.68 -6.46
C ARG A 173 26.33 -21.06 -6.45
N ASN A 174 25.46 -21.34 -7.41
CA ASN A 174 25.22 -22.70 -7.87
C ASN A 174 24.99 -22.66 -9.38
N ASP A 175 26.05 -23.01 -10.10
CA ASP A 175 25.99 -23.53 -11.45
C ASP A 175 25.36 -24.93 -11.39
N PHE A 176 24.20 -25.15 -11.99
CA PHE A 176 23.81 -26.48 -12.47
C PHE A 176 22.88 -26.35 -13.68
N ASN A 177 23.39 -26.85 -14.81
CA ASN A 177 22.64 -27.09 -16.04
C ASN A 177 21.77 -28.34 -15.92
N ALA A 178 20.59 -28.25 -16.53
CA ALA A 178 19.79 -29.29 -17.20
C ALA A 178 19.29 -30.52 -16.39
N ILE A 179 17.97 -30.71 -16.33
CA ILE A 179 17.19 -31.60 -17.22
C ILE A 179 15.69 -31.51 -16.83
N ASP A 180 14.87 -31.59 -17.87
CA ASP A 180 13.42 -31.67 -17.97
C ASP A 180 12.74 -32.72 -17.06
N HIS A 181 11.57 -32.37 -16.49
CA HIS A 181 10.32 -33.16 -16.49
C HIS A 181 9.25 -32.49 -15.60
N GLY A 182 8.03 -32.42 -16.12
CA GLY A 182 6.93 -31.62 -15.60
C GLY A 182 6.37 -32.02 -14.23
N SER A 183 5.95 -31.01 -13.47
CA SER A 183 5.07 -31.14 -12.31
C SER A 183 4.27 -29.83 -12.12
N PRO A 184 2.98 -29.88 -11.73
CA PRO A 184 2.10 -28.73 -11.77
C PRO A 184 2.29 -27.79 -10.57
N PHE A 185 2.44 -26.51 -10.89
CA PHE A 185 2.23 -25.30 -10.08
C PHE A 185 1.94 -25.51 -8.57
N SER A 186 2.98 -25.34 -7.76
CA SER A 186 2.86 -24.95 -6.35
C SER A 186 3.37 -23.52 -6.20
N SER A 187 2.44 -22.56 -6.30
CA SER A 187 2.73 -21.14 -6.08
C SER A 187 2.83 -20.88 -4.57
N LYS A 188 4.05 -20.85 -4.05
CA LYS A 188 4.33 -20.38 -2.68
C LYS A 188 4.16 -18.84 -2.65
N SER A 189 2.96 -18.38 -2.35
CA SER A 189 2.67 -16.97 -2.05
C SER A 189 3.19 -16.63 -0.66
N SER A 190 4.20 -15.77 -0.60
CA SER A 190 4.78 -15.26 0.65
C SER A 190 3.86 -14.17 1.22
N GLN A 191 2.96 -14.55 2.12
CA GLN A 191 2.07 -13.60 2.80
C GLN A 191 2.81 -12.93 3.97
N HIS A 192 3.31 -11.71 3.75
CA HIS A 192 3.67 -10.82 4.85
C HIS A 192 2.37 -10.28 5.48
N HIS A 193 2.01 -10.81 6.64
CA HIS A 193 0.85 -10.38 7.42
C HIS A 193 1.03 -8.93 7.87
N SER A 194 0.24 -8.02 7.30
CA SER A 194 0.14 -6.64 7.78
C SER A 194 -0.83 -6.61 8.97
N PRO A 195 -0.54 -5.86 10.05
CA PRO A 195 -1.32 -5.86 11.30
C PRO A 195 -2.79 -5.43 11.18
N LEU A 196 -3.23 -4.97 10.00
CA LEU A 196 -4.61 -4.58 9.71
C LEU A 196 -5.51 -5.74 9.23
N SER A 197 -4.98 -6.94 8.99
CA SER A 197 -5.80 -8.07 8.48
C SER A 197 -6.79 -8.65 9.49
N ASN A 198 -6.68 -8.30 10.79
CA ASN A 198 -7.50 -8.90 11.85
C ASN A 198 -8.84 -8.18 12.12
N ILE A 199 -9.14 -7.07 11.42
CA ILE A 199 -10.34 -6.27 11.72
C ILE A 199 -11.58 -6.73 10.91
N SER A 200 -11.41 -7.58 9.90
CA SER A 200 -12.49 -7.85 8.93
C SER A 200 -13.30 -9.11 9.20
N ASN A 201 -13.86 -9.25 10.41
CA ASN A 201 -14.98 -10.18 10.65
C ASN A 201 -16.32 -9.42 10.68
N CYS A 202 -16.57 -8.59 9.66
CA CYS A 202 -17.92 -8.10 9.42
C CYS A 202 -18.74 -9.28 8.90
N SER A 203 -19.68 -9.79 9.71
CA SER A 203 -20.50 -10.96 9.38
C SER A 203 -21.62 -10.66 8.37
N SER A 204 -21.66 -9.45 7.84
CA SER A 204 -22.67 -9.05 6.87
C SER A 204 -22.23 -9.36 5.45
N ASP A 205 -23.09 -10.07 4.74
CA ASP A 205 -22.95 -10.39 3.33
C ASP A 205 -23.55 -9.29 2.42
N GLU A 206 -24.15 -8.24 2.98
CA GLU A 206 -24.82 -7.19 2.22
C GLU A 206 -23.79 -6.23 1.57
N PRO A 207 -23.81 -6.04 0.23
CA PRO A 207 -22.85 -5.21 -0.49
C PRO A 207 -22.69 -3.79 0.06
N VAL A 208 -23.79 -3.17 0.45
CA VAL A 208 -23.81 -1.80 1.00
C VAL A 208 -23.12 -1.74 2.36
N GLU A 209 -23.29 -2.77 3.20
CA GLU A 209 -22.67 -2.81 4.51
C GLU A 209 -21.16 -3.08 4.42
N MET A 210 -20.72 -3.91 3.48
CA MET A 210 -19.29 -4.12 3.22
C MET A 210 -18.62 -2.86 2.68
N ASP A 211 -19.27 -2.13 1.77
CA ASP A 211 -18.76 -0.84 1.29
C ASP A 211 -18.62 0.18 2.43
N LYS A 212 -19.66 0.30 3.25
CA LYS A 212 -19.65 1.14 4.46
C LYS A 212 -18.54 0.73 5.43
N ALA A 213 -18.32 -0.57 5.64
CA ALA A 213 -17.26 -1.08 6.51
C ALA A 213 -15.86 -0.71 5.96
N ARG A 214 -15.65 -0.79 4.64
CA ARG A 214 -14.39 -0.33 4.01
C ARG A 214 -14.18 1.16 4.22
N PHE A 215 -15.21 1.99 4.01
CA PHE A 215 -15.10 3.43 4.25
C PHE A 215 -14.87 3.76 5.72
N GLN A 216 -15.50 3.05 6.65
CA GLN A 216 -15.27 3.25 8.08
C GLN A 216 -13.81 2.94 8.46
N LEU A 217 -13.24 1.87 7.90
CA LEU A 217 -11.83 1.53 8.10
C LEU A 217 -10.92 2.63 7.53
N LEU A 218 -11.17 3.07 6.31
CA LEU A 218 -10.36 4.10 5.64
C LEU A 218 -10.47 5.47 6.33
N ALA A 219 -11.67 5.85 6.77
CA ALA A 219 -11.90 7.10 7.50
C ALA A 219 -11.21 7.14 8.88
N SER A 220 -10.85 5.98 9.44
CA SER A 220 -10.07 5.91 10.68
C SER A 220 -8.57 6.19 10.50
N LEU A 221 -8.09 6.23 9.25
CA LEU A 221 -6.68 6.47 8.97
C LEU A 221 -6.33 7.96 9.19
N PRO A 222 -5.10 8.26 9.62
CA PRO A 222 -4.66 9.63 9.84
C PRO A 222 -4.47 10.37 8.51
N VAL A 223 -5.03 11.57 8.41
CA VAL A 223 -4.81 12.49 7.29
C VAL A 223 -3.58 13.37 7.58
N PRO A 224 -2.61 13.47 6.67
CA PRO A 224 -1.46 14.36 6.85
C PRO A 224 -1.86 15.83 6.85
N SER A 225 -1.28 16.63 7.74
CA SER A 225 -1.47 18.09 7.79
C SER A 225 -0.88 18.85 6.59
N THR A 226 -0.23 18.15 5.65
CA THR A 226 0.32 18.74 4.42
C THR A 226 -0.70 18.83 3.29
N VAL A 227 -1.84 18.15 3.41
CA VAL A 227 -2.93 18.24 2.45
C VAL A 227 -3.57 19.63 2.57
N PRO A 228 -3.68 20.41 1.49
CA PRO A 228 -4.32 21.71 1.54
C PRO A 228 -5.83 21.56 1.80
N ASP A 229 -6.37 22.40 2.69
CA ASP A 229 -7.83 22.50 2.92
C ASP A 229 -8.58 23.08 1.69
N ASP A 230 -7.84 23.69 0.76
CA ASP A 230 -8.38 24.31 -0.45
C ASP A 230 -8.92 23.28 -1.45
N VAL A 231 -10.03 23.65 -2.10
CA VAL A 231 -10.59 22.88 -3.23
C VAL A 231 -9.53 22.75 -4.33
N LEU A 232 -9.17 21.50 -4.64
CA LEU A 232 -8.21 21.18 -5.70
C LEU A 232 -8.66 21.75 -7.04
N LYS A 233 -7.75 22.42 -7.74
CA LYS A 233 -8.04 22.96 -9.07
C LYS A 233 -7.90 21.86 -10.12
N PRO A 234 -8.83 21.76 -11.08
CA PRO A 234 -8.72 20.79 -12.15
C PRO A 234 -7.54 21.11 -13.07
N ILE A 235 -6.79 20.09 -13.42
CA ILE A 235 -5.77 20.09 -14.47
C ILE A 235 -6.50 20.01 -15.80
N ILE A 236 -6.57 21.14 -16.51
CA ILE A 236 -7.23 21.21 -17.81
C ILE A 236 -6.25 20.80 -18.90
N ILE A 237 -6.54 19.67 -19.55
CA ILE A 237 -5.76 19.13 -20.67
C ILE A 237 -6.58 19.34 -21.95
N PRO A 238 -6.08 20.07 -22.95
CA PRO A 238 -6.79 20.25 -24.20
C PRO A 238 -6.83 18.93 -24.98
N ALA A 239 -7.95 18.68 -25.65
CA ALA A 239 -8.07 17.59 -26.60
C ALA A 239 -7.04 17.77 -27.75
N PRO A 240 -6.48 16.67 -28.30
CA PRO A 240 -6.78 15.26 -28.03
C PRO A 240 -5.86 14.62 -26.98
N PHE A 241 -5.16 15.39 -26.16
CA PHE A 241 -4.08 14.87 -25.31
C PHE A 241 -4.59 14.10 -24.10
N THR A 242 -3.82 13.09 -23.71
CA THR A 242 -4.06 12.31 -22.49
C THR A 242 -3.25 12.85 -21.29
N ILE A 243 -3.65 12.49 -20.07
CA ILE A 243 -2.88 12.78 -18.86
C ILE A 243 -1.46 12.21 -18.92
N HIS A 244 -1.29 11.05 -19.56
CA HIS A 244 0.01 10.42 -19.69
C HIS A 244 0.95 11.21 -20.59
N GLU A 245 0.44 11.75 -21.71
CA GLU A 245 1.20 12.61 -22.61
C GLU A 245 1.53 13.95 -21.93
N PHE A 246 0.59 14.51 -21.17
CA PHE A 246 0.83 15.72 -20.38
C PHE A 246 1.95 15.54 -19.37
N LEU A 247 1.82 14.53 -18.50
CA LEU A 247 2.82 14.24 -17.47
C LEU A 247 4.15 13.76 -18.07
N GLY A 248 4.14 13.22 -19.29
CA GLY A 248 5.36 12.90 -20.04
C GLY A 248 6.10 14.16 -20.50
N ASN A 249 5.38 15.20 -20.91
CA ASN A 249 5.94 16.45 -21.45
C ASN A 249 6.32 17.49 -20.38
N THR A 250 5.95 17.29 -19.12
CA THR A 250 6.36 18.15 -17.98
C THR A 250 7.87 17.99 -17.62
N SER A 251 8.67 17.42 -18.52
CA SER A 251 9.96 16.78 -18.25
C SER A 251 11.10 17.72 -17.87
N GLY A 252 10.97 19.03 -18.12
CA GLY A 252 11.97 20.02 -17.69
C GLY A 252 12.08 20.11 -16.15
N VAL A 253 10.94 20.07 -15.47
CA VAL A 253 10.86 20.12 -13.99
C VAL A 253 10.61 18.73 -13.39
N SER A 254 9.88 17.85 -14.10
CA SER A 254 9.50 16.52 -13.60
C SER A 254 10.61 15.48 -13.61
N ARG A 255 11.71 15.67 -14.36
CA ARG A 255 12.89 14.80 -14.21
C ARG A 255 13.51 14.91 -12.81
N ARG A 256 13.38 16.06 -12.14
CA ARG A 256 13.86 16.28 -10.77
C ARG A 256 12.86 15.81 -9.72
N LEU A 257 11.56 15.89 -10.01
CA LEU A 257 10.48 15.58 -9.06
C LEU A 257 9.99 14.12 -9.10
N SER A 258 10.66 13.23 -9.84
CA SER A 258 10.40 11.78 -9.84
C SER A 258 8.91 11.41 -10.02
N LEU A 259 8.28 11.84 -11.10
CA LEU A 259 7.02 11.24 -11.60
C LEU A 259 7.23 9.78 -12.09
N TYR A 260 8.29 9.10 -11.66
CA TYR A 260 8.54 7.73 -12.04
C TYR A 260 7.57 6.81 -11.32
N GLY A 261 6.61 6.24 -12.06
CA GLY A 261 5.63 5.30 -11.52
C GLY A 261 4.44 5.95 -10.83
N TYR A 262 4.03 7.17 -11.23
CA TYR A 262 2.75 7.73 -10.81
C TYR A 262 1.59 6.79 -11.13
N ARG A 263 0.51 6.90 -10.36
CA ARG A 263 -0.73 6.15 -10.57
C ARG A 263 -1.84 7.07 -11.07
N VAL A 264 -2.67 6.54 -11.96
CA VAL A 264 -3.89 7.19 -12.44
C VAL A 264 -5.08 6.36 -11.98
N PHE A 265 -6.03 7.02 -11.36
CA PHE A 265 -7.29 6.46 -10.91
C PHE A 265 -8.42 6.88 -11.84
N HIS A 266 -9.23 5.89 -12.22
CA HIS A 266 -10.43 6.08 -13.00
C HIS A 266 -11.64 6.14 -12.06
N ASP A 267 -12.53 7.09 -12.32
CA ASP A 267 -13.73 7.37 -11.52
C ASP A 267 -14.60 6.12 -11.33
N GLN A 268 -14.75 5.33 -12.38
CA GLN A 268 -15.61 4.14 -12.39
C GLN A 268 -15.13 3.05 -11.43
N ILE A 269 -13.83 2.92 -11.20
CA ILE A 269 -13.27 1.85 -10.36
C ILE A 269 -12.71 2.37 -9.03
N THR A 270 -12.81 3.66 -8.76
CA THR A 270 -12.24 4.29 -7.58
C THR A 270 -13.35 4.97 -6.78
N ARG A 271 -13.44 4.65 -5.48
CA ARG A 271 -14.42 5.25 -4.58
C ARG A 271 -13.70 5.98 -3.47
N TRP A 272 -14.06 7.24 -3.27
CA TRP A 272 -13.52 8.10 -2.21
C TRP A 272 -14.44 8.09 -1.00
N CYS A 273 -13.89 8.24 0.20
CA CYS A 273 -14.71 8.28 1.40
C CYS A 273 -15.55 9.58 1.40
N PRO A 274 -16.86 9.51 1.66
CA PRO A 274 -17.74 10.68 1.57
C PRO A 274 -17.48 11.74 2.66
N ASN A 275 -16.93 11.34 3.81
CA ASN A 275 -16.63 12.25 4.91
C ASN A 275 -15.20 12.83 4.82
N ASN A 276 -14.28 12.10 4.20
CA ASN A 276 -12.85 12.40 4.10
C ASN A 276 -12.38 12.03 2.69
N GLU A 277 -12.54 12.94 1.71
CA GLU A 277 -12.24 12.66 0.31
C GLU A 277 -10.73 12.40 0.04
N GLU A 278 -9.86 12.49 1.05
CA GLU A 278 -8.43 12.19 0.99
C GLU A 278 -8.13 10.68 1.04
N HIS A 279 -9.09 9.86 1.44
CA HIS A 279 -8.94 8.41 1.51
C HIS A 279 -9.97 7.73 0.64
N GLY A 280 -9.65 6.55 0.14
CA GLY A 280 -10.55 5.82 -0.74
C GLY A 280 -10.10 4.39 -0.95
N TYR A 281 -10.70 3.74 -1.93
CA TYR A 281 -10.18 2.49 -2.45
C TYR A 281 -10.43 2.42 -3.94
N PHE A 282 -9.68 1.57 -4.62
CA PHE A 282 -9.97 1.22 -6.01
C PHE A 282 -10.08 -0.28 -6.21
N LEU A 283 -10.79 -0.64 -7.27
CA LEU A 283 -11.02 -2.00 -7.72
C LEU A 283 -10.06 -2.32 -8.86
N THR A 284 -9.45 -3.51 -8.84
CA THR A 284 -8.55 -3.95 -9.91
C THR A 284 -8.63 -5.47 -10.03
N PRO A 285 -8.47 -6.06 -11.23
CA PRO A 285 -8.52 -7.51 -11.37
C PRO A 285 -7.28 -8.18 -10.75
N LEU A 286 -7.48 -9.31 -10.05
CA LEU A 286 -6.36 -10.11 -9.53
C LEU A 286 -5.64 -10.93 -10.60
N TYR A 287 -6.28 -11.13 -11.75
CA TYR A 287 -5.75 -11.94 -12.83
C TYR A 287 -5.82 -11.16 -14.14
N LYS A 288 -4.81 -11.33 -14.98
CA LYS A 288 -4.82 -10.87 -16.37
C LYS A 288 -4.84 -12.05 -17.31
N CYS A 289 -5.65 -11.94 -18.35
CA CYS A 289 -5.71 -12.85 -19.47
C CYS A 289 -4.81 -12.31 -20.58
N THR A 290 -3.80 -13.08 -20.99
CA THR A 290 -2.88 -12.73 -22.07
C THR A 290 -2.93 -13.79 -23.17
N THR A 291 -2.67 -13.38 -24.41
CA THR A 291 -2.53 -14.32 -25.52
C THR A 291 -1.18 -15.03 -25.42
N ASN A 292 -1.16 -16.36 -25.47
CA ASN A 292 0.10 -17.09 -25.50
C ASN A 292 0.87 -16.74 -26.79
N PRO A 293 2.12 -16.24 -26.70
CA PRO A 293 2.87 -15.84 -27.89
C PRO A 293 3.19 -17.01 -28.83
N LYS A 294 3.22 -18.25 -28.31
CA LYS A 294 3.49 -19.46 -29.10
C LYS A 294 2.23 -20.02 -29.77
N VAL A 295 1.06 -19.78 -29.18
CA VAL A 295 -0.22 -20.35 -29.64
C VAL A 295 -1.29 -19.25 -29.54
N PRO A 296 -1.58 -18.54 -30.63
CA PRO A 296 -2.49 -17.38 -30.62
C PRO A 296 -3.91 -17.67 -30.10
N THR A 297 -4.34 -18.94 -30.17
CA THR A 297 -5.65 -19.39 -29.67
C THR A 297 -5.65 -19.75 -28.19
N ALA A 298 -4.48 -19.96 -27.57
CA ALA A 298 -4.38 -20.34 -26.16
C ALA A 298 -4.33 -19.12 -25.24
N HIS A 299 -5.08 -19.20 -24.13
CA HIS A 299 -5.12 -18.16 -23.11
C HIS A 299 -4.15 -18.48 -21.98
N ARG A 300 -3.44 -17.47 -21.51
CA ARG A 300 -2.60 -17.56 -20.32
C ARG A 300 -3.13 -16.62 -19.26
N TRP A 301 -3.49 -17.19 -18.12
CA TRP A 301 -3.84 -16.43 -16.92
C TRP A 301 -2.60 -16.20 -16.08
N SER A 302 -2.42 -14.97 -15.63
CA SER A 302 -1.36 -14.60 -14.69
C SER A 302 -1.96 -13.79 -13.56
N GLU A 303 -1.66 -14.17 -12.33
CA GLU A 303 -1.94 -13.35 -11.16
C GLU A 303 -1.15 -12.04 -11.26
N VAL A 304 -1.77 -10.94 -10.84
CA VAL A 304 -1.21 -9.59 -10.87
C VAL A 304 -1.11 -9.10 -9.44
N ASP A 305 0.01 -8.47 -9.09
CA ASP A 305 0.11 -7.72 -7.84
C ASP A 305 -0.79 -6.48 -7.91
N PRO A 306 -1.91 -6.45 -7.16
CA PRO A 306 -2.88 -5.36 -7.28
C PRO A 306 -2.35 -4.05 -6.68
N LYS A 307 -1.40 -4.11 -5.73
CA LYS A 307 -0.75 -2.93 -5.16
C LYS A 307 0.31 -2.36 -6.10
N GLY A 308 1.01 -3.24 -6.81
CA GLY A 308 2.13 -2.88 -7.68
C GLY A 308 3.18 -2.05 -6.94
N ARG A 309 3.50 -0.87 -7.46
CA ARG A 309 4.56 0.00 -6.89
C ARG A 309 4.12 0.84 -5.70
N MET A 310 2.85 0.77 -5.30
CA MET A 310 2.28 1.59 -4.23
C MET A 310 2.56 1.07 -2.81
N HIS A 311 3.63 0.30 -2.62
CA HIS A 311 4.16 -0.03 -1.29
C HIS A 311 4.96 1.13 -0.67
N LYS A 312 5.29 2.15 -1.49
CA LYS A 312 5.89 3.42 -1.09
C LYS A 312 4.97 4.57 -1.48
N PRO A 313 5.11 5.76 -0.85
CA PRO A 313 4.39 6.96 -1.27
C PRO A 313 4.50 7.16 -2.78
N THR A 314 3.35 7.12 -3.46
CA THR A 314 3.25 7.19 -4.92
C THR A 314 2.39 8.38 -5.30
N GLU A 315 2.90 9.21 -6.22
CA GLU A 315 2.16 10.34 -6.77
C GLU A 315 0.93 9.84 -7.54
N CYS A 316 -0.25 10.35 -7.20
CA CYS A 316 -1.51 9.88 -7.76
C CYS A 316 -2.32 11.00 -8.41
N PHE A 317 -3.05 10.62 -9.45
CA PHE A 317 -3.97 11.48 -10.19
C PHE A 317 -5.31 10.77 -10.31
N TYR A 318 -6.40 11.52 -10.32
CA TYR A 318 -7.73 10.94 -10.55
C TYR A 318 -8.52 11.75 -11.57
N ASN A 319 -9.40 11.08 -12.30
CA ASN A 319 -10.39 11.71 -13.15
C ASN A 319 -11.72 11.79 -12.39
N LYS A 320 -12.35 12.96 -12.37
CA LYS A 320 -13.72 13.15 -11.87
C LYS A 320 -14.45 14.02 -12.88
N GLU A 321 -15.55 13.51 -13.43
CA GLU A 321 -16.38 14.21 -14.43
C GLU A 321 -15.57 14.70 -15.65
N GLY A 322 -14.62 13.89 -16.13
CA GLY A 322 -13.77 14.23 -17.28
C GLY A 322 -12.66 15.23 -16.99
N LYS A 323 -12.53 15.72 -15.74
CA LYS A 323 -11.45 16.61 -15.31
C LYS A 323 -10.41 15.84 -14.51
N TRP A 324 -9.14 16.18 -14.72
CA TRP A 324 -8.02 15.56 -14.02
C TRP A 324 -7.65 16.36 -12.77
N TYR A 325 -7.30 15.68 -11.69
CA TYR A 325 -6.85 16.29 -10.45
C TYR A 325 -5.61 15.57 -9.94
N TYR A 326 -4.72 16.31 -9.29
CA TYR A 326 -3.60 15.73 -8.55
C TYR A 326 -4.08 15.37 -7.15
N ALA A 327 -4.04 14.09 -6.80
CA ALA A 327 -4.60 13.56 -5.56
C ALA A 327 -3.67 13.75 -4.36
N GLY A 328 -2.35 13.82 -4.60
CA GLY A 328 -1.32 13.72 -3.56
C GLY A 328 -0.50 12.44 -3.65
N GLN A 329 0.12 12.07 -2.54
CA GLN A 329 0.95 10.87 -2.37
C GLN A 329 0.20 9.81 -1.58
N TYR A 330 0.13 8.59 -2.13
CA TYR A 330 -0.63 7.50 -1.54
C TYR A 330 0.20 6.25 -1.31
N ILE A 331 -0.17 5.49 -0.28
CA ILE A 331 0.25 4.10 -0.06
C ILE A 331 -0.98 3.19 -0.22
N ALA A 332 -0.78 2.06 -0.88
CA ALA A 332 -1.81 1.05 -1.09
C ALA A 332 -1.83 0.01 0.05
N MET A 333 -3.02 -0.22 0.59
CA MET A 333 -3.29 -1.31 1.54
C MET A 333 -4.28 -2.32 0.95
N ARG A 334 -4.15 -3.57 1.39
CA ARG A 334 -4.99 -4.66 0.89
C ARG A 334 -6.25 -4.69 1.74
N LEU A 335 -7.41 -4.55 1.12
CA LEU A 335 -8.71 -4.77 1.76
C LEU A 335 -9.24 -6.17 1.39
N ALA A 336 -10.36 -6.56 2.00
CA ALA A 336 -11.07 -7.77 1.60
C ALA A 336 -11.48 -7.68 0.13
N ASP A 337 -11.18 -8.75 -0.62
CA ASP A 337 -11.59 -8.89 -2.02
C ASP A 337 -13.10 -8.80 -2.16
N LEU A 338 -13.55 -8.37 -3.34
CA LEU A 338 -14.98 -8.36 -3.64
C LEU A 338 -15.49 -9.79 -3.69
N ASN A 339 -16.62 -10.02 -3.03
CA ASN A 339 -17.35 -11.27 -3.16
C ASN A 339 -18.31 -11.23 -4.37
N VAL A 340 -18.97 -12.35 -4.64
CA VAL A 340 -19.89 -12.50 -5.79
C VAL A 340 -21.09 -11.55 -5.67
N LYS A 341 -21.64 -11.36 -4.47
CA LYS A 341 -22.77 -10.45 -4.24
C LYS A 341 -22.39 -9.00 -4.52
N GLU A 342 -21.18 -8.59 -4.15
CA GLU A 342 -20.65 -7.25 -4.45
C GLU A 342 -20.41 -7.05 -5.93
N TRP A 343 -19.91 -8.07 -6.62
CA TRP A 343 -19.76 -8.06 -8.06
C TRP A 343 -21.11 -7.85 -8.76
N ASP A 344 -22.14 -8.59 -8.35
CA ASP A 344 -23.49 -8.46 -8.91
C ASP A 344 -24.14 -7.08 -8.63
N ALA A 345 -23.69 -6.41 -7.57
CA ALA A 345 -24.13 -5.06 -7.21
C ALA A 345 -23.32 -3.93 -7.88
N LEU A 346 -22.25 -4.24 -8.62
CA LEU A 346 -21.51 -3.22 -9.37
C LEU A 346 -22.36 -2.70 -10.53
N ASP A 347 -22.19 -1.42 -10.85
CA ASP A 347 -22.76 -0.87 -12.06
C ASP A 347 -22.10 -1.51 -13.31
N ALA A 348 -22.83 -1.44 -14.43
CA ALA A 348 -22.41 -2.05 -15.68
C ALA A 348 -21.10 -1.44 -16.22
N GLU A 349 -20.84 -0.15 -15.97
CA GLU A 349 -19.65 0.53 -16.47
C GLU A 349 -18.40 0.06 -15.73
N THR A 350 -18.45 -0.02 -14.41
CA THR A 350 -17.37 -0.55 -13.55
C THR A 350 -17.07 -2.01 -13.88
N SER A 351 -18.10 -2.85 -13.98
CA SER A 351 -17.93 -4.26 -14.35
C SER A 351 -17.28 -4.41 -15.72
N GLN A 352 -17.72 -3.64 -16.72
CA GLN A 352 -17.11 -3.64 -18.05
C GLN A 352 -15.66 -3.12 -18.04
N MET A 353 -15.34 -2.13 -17.22
CA MET A 353 -13.98 -1.61 -17.08
C MET A 353 -13.04 -2.67 -16.49
N LEU A 354 -13.47 -3.39 -15.45
CA LEU A 354 -12.71 -4.49 -14.85
C LEU A 354 -12.49 -5.63 -15.84
N VAL A 355 -13.51 -6.02 -16.60
CA VAL A 355 -13.39 -7.03 -17.67
C VAL A 355 -12.40 -6.56 -18.76
N LYS A 356 -12.48 -5.29 -19.19
CA LYS A 356 -11.54 -4.71 -20.15
C LYS A 356 -10.11 -4.74 -19.61
N GLU A 357 -9.90 -4.39 -18.35
CA GLU A 357 -8.58 -4.41 -17.73
C GLU A 357 -7.99 -5.83 -17.65
N THR A 358 -8.82 -6.83 -17.31
CA THR A 358 -8.45 -8.25 -17.32
C THR A 358 -8.00 -8.72 -18.71
N LEU A 359 -8.61 -8.19 -19.77
CA LEU A 359 -8.33 -8.55 -21.17
C LEU A 359 -7.31 -7.64 -21.86
N ALA A 360 -6.78 -6.61 -21.18
CA ALA A 360 -5.90 -5.60 -21.78
C ALA A 360 -4.61 -6.17 -22.38
N GLY A 361 -4.18 -7.37 -21.96
CA GLY A 361 -3.01 -8.06 -22.50
C GLY A 361 -3.28 -8.94 -23.73
N ARG A 362 -4.52 -8.98 -24.24
CA ARG A 362 -4.88 -9.74 -25.45
C ARG A 362 -4.77 -8.85 -26.68
N LYS A 363 -4.19 -9.39 -27.76
CA LYS A 363 -4.08 -8.68 -29.04
C LYS A 363 -5.39 -8.69 -29.84
N ASN A 364 -6.23 -9.72 -29.63
CA ASN A 364 -7.52 -9.91 -30.30
C ASN A 364 -8.56 -10.26 -29.23
N THR A 365 -9.44 -9.30 -28.94
CA THR A 365 -10.51 -9.47 -27.96
C THR A 365 -11.85 -9.41 -28.69
N ALA A 366 -12.50 -10.56 -28.85
CA ALA A 366 -13.85 -10.62 -29.41
C ALA A 366 -14.90 -10.35 -28.32
N ALA A 367 -16.11 -9.94 -28.69
CA ALA A 367 -17.23 -9.75 -27.75
C ALA A 367 -17.49 -10.99 -26.90
N GLN A 368 -17.32 -12.18 -27.49
CA GLN A 368 -17.40 -13.47 -26.79
C GLN A 368 -16.44 -13.55 -25.59
N ASN A 369 -15.22 -13.02 -25.70
CA ASN A 369 -14.26 -13.06 -24.58
C ASN A 369 -14.68 -12.14 -23.44
N HIS A 370 -15.31 -11.00 -23.74
CA HIS A 370 -15.88 -10.14 -22.70
C HIS A 370 -16.98 -10.87 -21.93
N PHE A 371 -17.88 -11.57 -22.64
CA PHE A 371 -18.94 -12.35 -22.03
C PHE A 371 -18.39 -13.48 -21.15
N GLU A 372 -17.46 -14.27 -21.67
CA GLU A 372 -16.83 -15.37 -20.93
C GLU A 372 -16.14 -14.90 -19.64
N VAL A 373 -15.36 -13.81 -19.71
CA VAL A 373 -14.67 -13.25 -18.53
C VAL A 373 -15.68 -12.69 -17.53
N SER A 374 -16.75 -12.06 -18.00
CA SER A 374 -17.86 -11.60 -17.14
C SER A 374 -18.50 -12.76 -16.38
N GLN A 375 -18.75 -13.90 -17.05
CA GLN A 375 -19.31 -15.10 -16.40
C GLN A 375 -18.34 -15.70 -15.36
N LEU A 376 -17.03 -15.64 -15.60
CA LEU A 376 -16.04 -16.11 -14.63
C LEU A 376 -16.01 -15.24 -13.36
N TYR A 377 -16.27 -13.94 -13.46
CA TYR A 377 -16.45 -13.10 -12.27
C TYR A 377 -17.78 -13.39 -11.57
N ALA A 378 -18.88 -13.51 -12.32
CA ALA A 378 -20.21 -13.77 -11.78
C ALA A 378 -20.28 -15.11 -11.01
N CYS A 379 -19.50 -16.13 -11.38
CA CYS A 379 -19.41 -17.38 -10.63
C CYS A 379 -18.30 -17.40 -9.57
N GLY A 380 -17.56 -16.30 -9.38
CA GLY A 380 -16.47 -16.18 -8.40
C GLY A 380 -15.18 -16.92 -8.77
N ALA A 381 -15.04 -17.40 -10.01
CA ALA A 381 -13.82 -18.04 -10.49
C ALA A 381 -12.67 -17.03 -10.66
N LEU A 382 -12.99 -15.79 -11.05
CA LEU A 382 -12.08 -14.65 -10.99
C LEU A 382 -12.43 -13.75 -9.82
N LYS A 383 -11.40 -13.13 -9.24
CA LYS A 383 -11.54 -12.23 -8.09
C LYS A 383 -11.17 -10.80 -8.45
N VAL A 384 -11.86 -9.86 -7.83
CA VAL A 384 -11.52 -8.44 -7.90
C VAL A 384 -10.87 -8.02 -6.60
N ALA A 385 -9.67 -7.48 -6.74
CA ALA A 385 -8.93 -6.89 -5.65
C ALA A 385 -9.55 -5.57 -5.23
N CYS A 386 -9.82 -5.42 -3.93
CA CYS A 386 -10.09 -4.13 -3.32
C CYS A 386 -8.81 -3.58 -2.68
N ILE A 387 -8.38 -2.40 -3.11
CA ILE A 387 -7.12 -1.78 -2.67
C ILE A 387 -7.43 -0.44 -2.03
N GLY A 388 -7.25 -0.37 -0.71
CA GLY A 388 -7.37 0.86 0.05
C GLY A 388 -6.25 1.84 -0.27
N LEU A 389 -6.61 3.12 -0.33
CA LEU A 389 -5.78 4.26 -0.65
C LEU A 389 -5.67 5.14 0.60
N GLN A 390 -4.49 5.16 1.20
CA GLN A 390 -4.17 6.07 2.28
C GLN A 390 -3.36 7.25 1.73
N CYS A 391 -3.90 8.46 1.84
CA CYS A 391 -3.13 9.67 1.61
C CYS A 391 -2.08 9.80 2.72
N VAL A 392 -0.81 9.87 2.32
CA VAL A 392 0.34 10.00 3.22
C VAL A 392 1.09 11.31 3.04
N GLY A 393 0.71 12.11 2.05
CA GLY A 393 1.23 13.47 1.89
C GLY A 393 0.70 14.15 0.64
N PHE A 394 1.10 15.41 0.46
CA PHE A 394 0.77 16.20 -0.71
C PHE A 394 2.00 16.98 -1.19
N ASN A 395 2.43 16.76 -2.43
CA ASN A 395 3.60 17.43 -2.98
C ASN A 395 3.21 18.80 -3.58
N THR A 396 3.17 19.82 -2.73
CA THR A 396 2.77 21.19 -3.12
C THR A 396 3.63 21.77 -4.25
N SER A 397 4.92 21.42 -4.28
CA SER A 397 5.85 21.88 -5.34
C SER A 397 5.47 21.28 -6.70
N LEU A 398 5.23 19.97 -6.74
CA LEU A 398 4.76 19.27 -7.93
C LEU A 398 3.39 19.79 -8.38
N TYR A 399 2.44 19.93 -7.46
CA TYR A 399 1.12 20.48 -7.76
C TYR A 399 1.20 21.85 -8.42
N ARG A 400 1.94 22.80 -7.83
CA ARG A 400 2.12 24.15 -8.41
C ARG A 400 2.74 24.09 -9.80
N THR A 401 3.77 23.27 -9.97
CA THR A 401 4.44 23.08 -11.26
C THR A 401 3.47 22.56 -12.33
N ILE A 402 2.66 21.56 -11.98
CA ILE A 402 1.65 20.98 -12.88
C ILE A 402 0.59 22.02 -13.25
N MET A 403 0.11 22.80 -12.27
CA MET A 403 -0.90 23.82 -12.50
C MET A 403 -0.37 24.98 -13.36
N GLU A 404 0.88 25.41 -13.13
CA GLU A 404 1.53 26.42 -13.96
C GLU A 404 1.73 25.93 -15.39
N GLN A 405 2.10 24.67 -15.57
CA GLN A 405 2.22 24.12 -16.90
C GLN A 405 0.87 24.02 -17.60
N ALA A 406 -0.17 23.56 -16.90
CA ALA A 406 -1.53 23.50 -17.44
C ALA A 406 -2.02 24.89 -17.88
N SER A 407 -1.75 25.93 -17.10
CA SER A 407 -2.14 27.31 -17.45
C SER A 407 -1.37 27.84 -18.67
N ARG A 408 -0.05 27.62 -18.76
CA ARG A 408 0.76 27.98 -19.95
C ARG A 408 0.27 27.26 -21.21
N CYS A 409 -0.07 25.98 -21.06
CA CYS A 409 -0.64 25.15 -22.10
C CYS A 409 -1.97 25.70 -22.64
N GLN A 410 -2.81 26.27 -21.77
CA GLN A 410 -4.05 26.94 -22.19
C GLN A 410 -3.80 28.26 -22.92
N GLN A 411 -2.84 29.06 -22.46
CA GLN A 411 -2.57 30.39 -23.03
C GLN A 411 -1.92 30.30 -24.42
N ASN A 412 -0.94 29.42 -24.60
CA ASN A 412 -0.09 29.43 -25.79
C ASN A 412 -0.63 28.56 -26.93
N GLY A 413 -1.61 27.68 -26.66
CA GLY A 413 -2.12 26.69 -27.62
C GLY A 413 -1.07 25.69 -28.14
N ARG A 414 0.21 25.84 -27.77
CA ARG A 414 1.34 25.02 -28.19
C ARG A 414 1.85 24.18 -27.04
N TRP A 415 1.58 22.89 -27.13
CA TRP A 415 2.00 21.88 -26.13
C TRP A 415 3.40 21.31 -26.34
N ARG A 416 3.91 21.37 -27.57
CA ARG A 416 5.18 20.75 -27.99
C ARG A 416 6.28 21.74 -28.32
N SER A 417 6.16 23.00 -27.92
CA SER A 417 7.32 23.90 -27.98
C SER A 417 8.31 23.34 -26.96
N GLY A 418 9.30 22.59 -27.43
CA GLY A 418 10.33 22.00 -26.59
C GLY A 418 10.82 23.06 -25.62
N TRP A 419 10.85 22.72 -24.34
CA TRP A 419 11.55 23.51 -23.32
C TRP A 419 13.06 23.37 -23.51
N SER A 420 13.53 23.34 -24.77
CA SER A 420 14.91 23.61 -25.10
C SER A 420 15.13 25.02 -24.61
N ASP A 421 16.00 25.15 -23.60
CA ASP A 421 16.57 26.38 -23.05
C ASP A 421 16.89 27.36 -24.17
N SER A 422 15.87 28.10 -24.62
CA SER A 422 16.07 29.43 -25.18
C SER A 422 16.24 30.31 -23.96
N ASP A 423 17.37 30.07 -23.29
CA ASP A 423 18.03 31.09 -22.51
C ASP A 423 18.04 32.32 -23.43
N PRO A 424 17.43 33.44 -23.05
CA PRO A 424 17.61 34.70 -23.75
C PRO A 424 19.03 35.17 -23.45
N LEU A 425 20.03 34.41 -23.89
CA LEU A 425 21.40 34.86 -23.99
C LEU A 425 21.38 35.96 -25.03
N ILE A 426 21.27 37.18 -24.49
CA ILE A 426 22.09 38.32 -24.85
C ILE A 426 22.17 38.50 -26.36
N GLY A 427 21.36 39.45 -26.84
CA GLY A 427 21.59 40.05 -28.14
C GLY A 427 23.04 40.47 -28.25
N SER A 428 23.84 39.70 -28.99
CA SER A 428 24.98 40.24 -29.69
C SER A 428 24.41 40.88 -30.95
N SER A 429 24.35 42.21 -30.88
CA SER A 429 24.46 43.06 -32.05
C SER A 429 25.69 42.66 -32.89
N ASP A 430 25.65 43.06 -34.16
CA ASP A 430 26.65 42.88 -35.23
C ASP A 430 26.45 41.59 -36.02
N SER A 431 26.34 41.57 -37.35
CA SER A 431 26.63 42.60 -38.35
C SER A 431 26.07 42.17 -39.71
N THR A 432 25.77 43.18 -40.51
CA THR A 432 25.62 43.20 -41.98
C THR A 432 26.46 42.19 -42.78
N THR A 433 25.83 41.50 -43.74
CA THR A 433 26.39 41.10 -45.06
C THR A 433 25.25 40.51 -45.91
N SER A 434 24.58 41.31 -46.75
CA SER A 434 24.86 41.50 -48.18
C SER A 434 24.98 40.22 -49.02
N LEU A 435 23.94 40.00 -49.85
CA LEU A 435 23.98 39.61 -51.27
C LEU A 435 24.97 38.53 -51.73
N SER A 436 24.41 37.41 -52.20
CA SER A 436 24.93 36.71 -53.39
C SER A 436 23.84 35.80 -53.98
N SER A 437 23.18 36.35 -54.99
CA SER A 437 22.42 35.64 -56.02
C SER A 437 23.35 34.88 -56.98
N ALA A 438 23.17 33.57 -57.14
CA ALA A 438 23.50 32.79 -58.34
C ALA A 438 22.70 31.47 -58.26
N LEU A 439 21.64 31.25 -59.05
CA LEU A 439 21.58 30.83 -60.46
C LEU A 439 22.09 29.40 -60.76
N PHE A 440 21.16 28.66 -61.39
CA PHE A 440 21.25 27.46 -62.24
C PHE A 440 21.15 26.06 -61.63
N GLY A 441 20.17 25.32 -62.18
CA GLY A 441 19.96 23.88 -62.08
C GLY A 441 18.50 23.52 -62.17
#